data_AF-A0A7S1H1G5-F1
#
_entry.id   AF-A0A7S1H1G5-F1
#
_cell.length_a   1.000
_cell.length_b   1.000
_cell.length_c   1.000
_cell.angle_alpha   90.00
_cell.angle_beta   90.00
_cell.angle_gamma   90.00
#
_symmetry.space_group_name_H-M   'P 1'
#
loop_
_entity.id
_entity.type
_entity.pdbx_description
1 polymer ?
#
loop_
_entity_poly.entity_id
_entity_poly.type
_entity_poly.pdbx_seq_one_letter_code
_entity_poly.pdbx_strand_id
1 'polypeptide(L)'
;GGEKRYREEELRFHPAFRMGQPFDFFMMAQDSFGNTAMHCAVLHQQKDVIDWLMVNGGSPSLELLNDDGFTPLTLSARKGFTDVFHHLVSKLRETVWKFGDVQLSKVSLSQIDTFRIQGLKLHSMPKWKGAVEIIVKHEVEAFASDELFNQMIMSKWDSYGRRMYVTRSFVPYVTLLLLFTLMLNLICTHWREDWEAQLAGLRPLDNRTGLGTDHLWEGGGEALAIEVLRTTMVA
;
A
#
# COMPACT_ATOMS: atom_id res chain seq x y z
N GLY A 1 13.90 -46.34 -6.72
CA GLY A 1 15.05 -45.77 -5.99
C GLY A 1 15.98 -45.14 -7.02
N GLY A 2 16.39 -43.90 -6.83
CA GLY A 2 17.34 -43.27 -7.75
C GLY A 2 17.52 -41.75 -7.66
N GLU A 3 16.57 -40.98 -7.10
CA GLU A 3 16.53 -39.53 -7.38
C GLU A 3 16.59 -38.59 -6.16
N LYS A 4 16.85 -39.09 -4.95
CA LYS A 4 16.88 -38.27 -3.71
C LYS A 4 18.22 -38.23 -2.98
N ARG A 5 19.34 -38.62 -3.61
CA ARG A 5 20.66 -38.68 -2.93
C ARG A 5 21.67 -37.61 -3.38
N TYR A 6 21.33 -36.77 -4.36
CA TYR A 6 22.28 -35.85 -5.02
C TYR A 6 22.48 -34.47 -4.35
N ARG A 7 21.91 -34.19 -3.17
CA ARG A 7 22.03 -32.84 -2.55
C ARG A 7 22.85 -32.76 -1.26
N GLU A 8 23.20 -33.89 -0.63
CA GLU A 8 23.98 -33.90 0.62
C GLU A 8 25.49 -34.14 0.41
N GLU A 9 25.89 -34.67 -0.75
CA GLU A 9 27.30 -34.98 -1.02
C GLU A 9 28.03 -33.77 -1.63
N GLU A 10 27.39 -32.95 -2.47
CA GLU A 10 28.02 -31.77 -3.07
C GLU A 10 28.42 -30.68 -2.07
N LEU A 11 27.71 -30.54 -0.94
CA LEU A 11 28.11 -29.63 0.14
C LEU A 11 29.40 -30.07 0.84
N ARG A 12 29.69 -31.38 0.91
CA ARG A 12 30.91 -31.90 1.56
C ARG A 12 32.15 -31.79 0.68
N PHE A 13 31.99 -31.75 -0.64
CA PHE A 13 33.10 -31.73 -1.59
C PHE A 13 33.43 -30.33 -2.13
N HIS A 14 32.75 -29.29 -1.68
CA HIS A 14 33.06 -27.93 -2.11
C HIS A 14 34.48 -27.52 -1.67
N PRO A 15 35.35 -27.03 -2.59
CA PRO A 15 36.77 -26.75 -2.33
C PRO A 15 37.03 -25.73 -1.22
N ALA A 16 36.01 -24.97 -0.80
CA ALA A 16 36.07 -24.03 0.32
C ALA A 16 36.25 -24.70 1.69
N PHE A 17 35.75 -25.94 1.88
CA PHE A 17 35.86 -26.67 3.16
C PHE A 17 37.30 -27.07 3.49
N ARG A 18 38.18 -27.11 2.47
CA ARG A 18 39.57 -27.57 2.59
C ARG A 18 40.57 -26.46 2.97
N MET A 19 40.16 -25.19 3.03
CA MET A 19 41.09 -24.05 3.12
C MET A 19 41.11 -23.27 4.46
N GLY A 20 40.45 -23.74 5.52
CA GLY A 20 40.49 -23.03 6.81
C GLY A 20 39.91 -21.61 6.77
N GLN A 21 38.98 -21.35 5.84
CA GLN A 21 38.23 -20.10 5.80
C GLN A 21 37.37 -19.98 7.06
N PRO A 22 37.24 -18.78 7.66
CA PRO A 22 36.43 -18.59 8.85
C PRO A 22 34.99 -19.03 8.56
N PHE A 23 34.39 -19.76 9.50
CA PHE A 23 33.06 -20.34 9.38
C PHE A 23 31.98 -19.33 8.95
N ASP A 24 32.16 -18.06 9.35
CA ASP A 24 31.34 -16.91 8.97
C ASP A 24 31.26 -16.68 7.45
N PHE A 25 32.32 -16.99 6.70
CA PHE A 25 32.36 -16.84 5.25
C PHE A 25 31.35 -17.75 4.56
N PHE A 26 31.18 -18.97 5.06
CA PHE A 26 30.21 -19.91 4.49
C PHE A 26 28.76 -19.47 4.76
N MET A 27 28.51 -18.84 5.91
CA MET A 27 27.17 -18.35 6.27
C MET A 27 26.69 -17.21 5.37
N MET A 28 27.62 -16.42 4.84
CA MET A 28 27.33 -15.31 3.91
C MET A 28 27.38 -15.73 2.44
N ALA A 29 27.77 -16.97 2.13
CA ALA A 29 27.84 -17.45 0.76
C ALA A 29 26.44 -17.49 0.12
N GLN A 30 26.37 -17.10 -1.15
CA GLN A 30 25.14 -17.05 -1.93
C GLN A 30 25.16 -18.12 -3.03
N ASP A 31 23.98 -18.69 -3.31
CA ASP A 31 23.77 -19.58 -4.46
C ASP A 31 23.66 -18.81 -5.79
N SER A 32 23.37 -19.52 -6.88
CA SER A 32 23.19 -18.93 -8.21
C SER A 32 22.01 -17.95 -8.35
N PHE A 33 21.16 -17.85 -7.33
CA PHE A 33 20.02 -16.93 -7.26
C PHE A 33 20.22 -15.85 -6.18
N GLY A 34 21.43 -15.72 -5.63
CA GLY A 34 21.74 -14.78 -4.56
C GLY A 34 21.20 -15.22 -3.18
N ASN A 35 20.67 -16.44 -3.05
CA ASN A 35 20.14 -16.91 -1.77
C ASN A 35 21.26 -17.36 -0.84
N THR A 36 21.25 -16.83 0.37
CA THR A 36 22.10 -17.33 1.47
C THR A 36 21.49 -18.59 2.10
N ALA A 37 22.25 -19.27 2.95
CA ALA A 37 21.74 -20.40 3.75
C ALA A 37 20.46 -20.04 4.53
N MET A 38 20.34 -18.79 5.01
CA MET A 38 19.17 -18.31 5.73
C MET A 38 17.95 -18.10 4.82
N HIS A 39 18.13 -17.64 3.58
CA HIS A 39 17.04 -17.60 2.59
C HIS A 39 16.52 -19.02 2.31
N CYS A 40 17.42 -19.99 2.15
CA CYS A 40 17.05 -21.39 1.95
C CYS A 40 16.27 -21.95 3.15
N ALA A 41 16.69 -21.65 4.39
CA ALA A 41 15.98 -22.08 5.59
C ALA A 41 14.54 -21.52 5.65
N VAL A 42 14.36 -20.25 5.26
CA VAL A 42 13.04 -19.60 5.17
C VAL A 42 12.17 -20.24 4.09
N LEU A 43 12.73 -20.52 2.91
CA LEU A 43 12.00 -21.18 1.82
C LEU A 43 11.45 -22.56 2.21
N HIS A 44 12.18 -23.29 3.07
CA HIS A 44 11.76 -24.59 3.58
C HIS A 44 11.00 -24.51 4.93
N GLN A 45 10.76 -23.30 5.46
CA GLN A 45 10.08 -23.04 6.73
C GLN A 45 10.71 -23.77 7.95
N GLN A 46 12.03 -23.97 7.93
CA GLN A 46 12.76 -24.70 8.95
C GLN A 46 13.20 -23.77 10.09
N LYS A 47 12.33 -23.55 11.08
CA LYS A 47 12.59 -22.69 12.25
C LYS A 47 13.83 -23.16 13.05
N ASP A 48 14.04 -24.47 13.16
CA ASP A 48 15.18 -25.04 13.87
C ASP A 48 16.52 -24.70 13.21
N VAL A 49 16.56 -24.72 11.87
CA VAL A 49 17.75 -24.35 11.10
C VAL A 49 18.01 -22.86 11.20
N ILE A 50 16.96 -22.03 11.21
CA ILE A 50 17.10 -20.59 11.47
C ILE A 50 17.74 -20.36 12.84
N ASP A 51 17.29 -21.07 13.87
CA ASP A 51 17.84 -20.96 15.22
C ASP A 51 19.31 -21.39 15.29
N TRP A 52 19.64 -22.51 14.63
CA TRP A 52 21.01 -22.97 14.56
C TRP A 52 21.92 -21.98 13.82
N LEU A 53 21.47 -21.41 12.71
CA LEU A 53 22.20 -20.38 11.96
C LEU A 53 22.43 -19.13 12.80
N MET A 54 21.42 -18.69 13.57
CA MET A 54 21.53 -17.50 14.43
C MET A 54 22.57 -17.69 15.54
N VAL A 55 22.61 -18.86 16.17
CA VAL A 55 23.57 -19.18 17.24
C VAL A 55 25.00 -19.24 16.69
N ASN A 56 25.17 -19.71 15.45
CA ASN A 56 26.48 -19.97 14.87
C ASN A 56 27.01 -18.83 13.99
N GLY A 57 26.64 -17.58 14.28
CA GLY A 57 27.19 -16.40 13.59
C GLY A 57 26.53 -16.06 12.26
N GLY A 58 25.35 -16.60 11.96
CA GLY A 58 24.57 -16.32 10.75
C GLY A 58 23.82 -14.98 10.76
N SER A 59 23.88 -14.19 11.83
CA SER A 59 23.25 -12.87 11.95
C SER A 59 23.47 -11.91 10.75
N PRO A 60 24.67 -11.74 10.18
CA PRO A 60 24.87 -10.83 9.04
C PRO A 60 24.12 -11.27 7.78
N SER A 61 23.75 -12.56 7.65
CA SER A 61 22.98 -13.05 6.50
C SER A 61 21.53 -12.56 6.49
N LEU A 62 21.03 -11.99 7.59
CA LEU A 62 19.69 -11.38 7.69
C LEU A 62 19.57 -10.11 6.85
N GLU A 63 20.66 -9.38 6.62
CA GLU A 63 20.67 -8.12 5.87
C GLU A 63 21.12 -8.30 4.42
N LEU A 64 21.50 -9.51 4.02
CA LEU A 64 21.87 -9.78 2.63
C LEU A 64 20.63 -9.91 1.77
N LEU A 65 20.71 -9.39 0.55
CA LEU A 65 19.64 -9.50 -0.45
C LEU A 65 19.93 -10.65 -1.41
N ASN A 66 18.89 -11.35 -1.80
CA ASN A 66 18.93 -12.22 -2.97
C ASN A 66 18.83 -11.41 -4.28
N ASP A 67 18.93 -12.09 -5.43
CA ASP A 67 18.92 -11.42 -6.74
C ASP A 67 17.60 -10.70 -7.04
N ASP A 68 16.51 -11.18 -6.43
CA ASP A 68 15.19 -10.58 -6.47
C ASP A 68 15.07 -9.33 -5.56
N GLY A 69 16.07 -9.05 -4.71
CA GLY A 69 16.09 -7.90 -3.80
C GLY A 69 15.39 -8.11 -2.45
N PHE A 70 15.22 -9.36 -2.02
CA PHE A 70 14.62 -9.72 -0.74
C PHE A 70 15.69 -10.15 0.26
N THR A 71 15.55 -9.73 1.50
CA THR A 71 16.19 -10.33 2.69
C THR A 71 15.45 -11.59 3.13
N PRO A 72 16.02 -12.46 4.01
CA PRO A 72 15.30 -13.62 4.51
C PRO A 72 13.96 -13.26 5.20
N LEU A 73 13.91 -12.13 5.91
CA LEU A 73 12.68 -11.63 6.55
C LEU A 73 11.65 -11.13 5.53
N THR A 74 12.07 -10.36 4.53
CA THR A 74 11.14 -9.85 3.51
C THR A 74 10.72 -10.94 2.52
N LEU A 75 11.53 -11.99 2.37
CA LEU A 75 11.18 -13.19 1.61
C LEU A 75 10.06 -13.99 2.30
N SER A 76 10.11 -14.18 3.63
CA SER A 76 9.00 -14.84 4.35
C SER A 76 7.71 -14.03 4.24
N ALA A 77 7.81 -12.70 4.28
CA ALA A 77 6.69 -11.79 4.03
C ALA A 77 6.10 -11.98 2.62
N ARG A 78 6.94 -12.01 1.58
CA ARG A 78 6.53 -12.25 0.18
C ARG A 78 5.85 -13.62 -0.01
N LYS A 79 6.28 -14.63 0.74
CA LYS A 79 5.72 -16.00 0.65
C LYS A 79 4.47 -16.20 1.51
N GLY A 80 4.13 -15.26 2.40
CA GLY A 80 3.02 -15.43 3.34
C GLY A 80 3.31 -16.36 4.50
N PHE A 81 4.58 -16.64 4.80
CA PHE A 81 4.97 -17.51 5.92
C PHE A 81 4.97 -16.74 7.24
N THR A 82 3.78 -16.39 7.74
CA THR A 82 3.57 -15.61 8.97
C THR A 82 4.29 -16.22 10.18
N ASP A 83 4.21 -17.53 10.33
CA ASP A 83 4.89 -18.32 11.36
C ASP A 83 6.41 -18.11 11.39
N VAL A 84 7.04 -18.16 10.23
CA VAL A 84 8.50 -18.00 10.08
C VAL A 84 8.88 -16.54 10.19
N PHE A 85 8.03 -15.64 9.69
CA PHE A 85 8.19 -14.20 9.83
C PHE A 85 8.20 -13.80 11.31
N HIS A 86 7.23 -14.25 12.10
CA HIS A 86 7.19 -13.99 13.55
C HIS A 86 8.37 -14.57 14.28
N HIS A 87 8.80 -15.78 13.88
CA HIS A 87 10.00 -16.39 14.43
C HIS A 87 11.23 -15.51 14.18
N LEU A 88 11.46 -15.03 12.96
CA LEU A 88 12.55 -14.11 12.63
C LEU A 88 12.45 -12.77 13.37
N VAL A 89 11.26 -12.17 13.42
CA VAL A 89 11.02 -10.92 14.17
C VAL A 89 11.33 -11.10 15.66
N SER A 90 10.98 -12.25 16.24
CA SER A 90 11.29 -12.56 17.64
C SER A 90 12.79 -12.65 17.90
N LYS A 91 13.58 -13.12 16.93
CA LYS A 91 15.05 -13.20 17.03
C LYS A 91 15.73 -11.86 16.80
N LEU A 92 15.11 -10.97 16.02
CA LEU A 92 15.53 -9.58 15.81
C LEU A 92 15.14 -8.64 16.98
N ARG A 93 14.40 -9.16 17.97
CA ARG A 93 13.92 -8.41 19.12
C ARG A 93 15.00 -8.36 20.20
N GLU A 94 15.47 -7.16 20.50
CA GLU A 94 16.41 -6.93 21.60
C GLU A 94 15.64 -6.55 22.86
N THR A 95 15.86 -7.29 23.95
CA THR A 95 15.29 -6.95 25.27
C THR A 95 16.05 -5.76 25.84
N VAL A 96 15.37 -4.63 26.04
CA VAL A 96 15.94 -3.40 26.60
C VAL A 96 16.01 -3.52 28.12
N TRP A 97 14.91 -3.94 28.74
CA TRP A 97 14.85 -4.20 30.16
C TRP A 97 13.79 -5.26 30.47
N LYS A 98 13.94 -5.91 31.62
CA LYS A 98 12.99 -6.88 32.15
C LYS A 98 12.81 -6.63 33.64
N PHE A 99 11.55 -6.53 34.08
CA PHE A 99 11.17 -6.35 35.48
C PHE A 99 10.05 -7.34 35.83
N GLY A 100 10.39 -8.38 36.59
CA GLY A 100 9.47 -9.48 36.87
C GLY A 100 8.96 -10.13 35.58
N ASP A 101 7.64 -10.14 35.42
CA ASP A 101 6.94 -10.69 34.24
C ASP A 101 6.80 -9.69 33.08
N VAL A 102 7.09 -8.40 33.32
CA VAL A 102 7.01 -7.36 32.28
C VAL A 102 8.39 -7.18 31.65
N GLN A 103 8.44 -7.17 30.31
CA GLN A 103 9.66 -6.89 29.56
C GLN A 103 9.40 -5.86 28.46
N LEU A 104 10.32 -4.89 28.35
CA LEU A 104 10.38 -4.00 27.21
C LEU A 104 11.44 -4.50 26.25
N SER A 105 11.04 -4.51 24.99
CA SER A 105 11.86 -4.92 23.88
C SER A 105 11.79 -3.90 22.77
N LYS A 106 12.87 -3.76 22.03
CA LYS A 106 12.90 -3.01 20.77
C LYS A 106 13.10 -3.98 19.62
N VAL A 107 12.41 -3.73 18.51
CA VAL A 107 12.59 -4.45 17.25
C VAL A 107 13.17 -3.47 16.25
N SER A 108 14.21 -3.88 15.52
CA SER A 108 14.74 -3.05 14.44
C SER A 108 13.70 -2.94 13.32
N LEU A 109 13.24 -1.72 13.05
CA LEU A 109 12.26 -1.44 12.00
C LEU A 109 12.89 -1.32 10.61
N SER A 110 14.23 -1.41 10.49
CA SER A 110 14.96 -1.19 9.23
C SER A 110 14.45 -2.07 8.10
N GLN A 111 14.10 -3.33 8.38
CA GLN A 111 13.61 -4.27 7.35
C GLN A 111 12.08 -4.29 7.19
N ILE A 112 11.35 -3.74 8.15
CA ILE A 112 9.89 -3.86 8.23
C ILE A 112 9.22 -2.63 7.63
N ASP A 113 9.74 -1.44 7.93
CA ASP A 113 9.14 -0.18 7.54
C ASP A 113 9.53 0.27 6.13
N THR A 114 8.74 1.19 5.57
CA THR A 114 8.98 1.82 4.26
C THR A 114 10.00 2.96 4.34
N PHE A 115 10.35 3.41 5.54
CA PHE A 115 11.28 4.52 5.73
C PHE A 115 12.75 4.12 5.53
N ARG A 116 13.43 4.78 4.58
CA ARG A 116 14.86 4.57 4.30
C ARG A 116 15.74 5.44 5.20
N ILE A 117 16.43 4.80 6.12
CA ILE A 117 17.52 5.37 6.92
C ILE A 117 18.76 5.59 6.04
N GLN A 118 19.28 6.82 5.99
CA GLN A 118 20.51 7.17 5.27
C GLN A 118 21.75 6.56 5.95
N GLY A 119 22.68 6.04 5.15
CA GLY A 119 23.92 5.44 5.65
C GLY A 119 23.82 3.95 6.01
N LEU A 120 22.62 3.37 6.07
CA LEU A 120 22.45 1.93 6.22
C LEU A 120 22.72 1.22 4.89
N LYS A 121 23.66 0.28 4.87
CA LYS A 121 24.06 -0.46 3.65
C LYS A 121 22.86 -1.09 2.94
N LEU A 122 21.93 -1.67 3.70
CA LEU A 122 20.71 -2.30 3.19
C LEU A 122 19.85 -1.32 2.37
N HIS A 123 19.64 -0.10 2.87
CA HIS A 123 18.75 0.88 2.23
C HIS A 123 19.38 1.58 1.02
N SER A 124 20.71 1.57 0.94
CA SER A 124 21.45 2.03 -0.23
C SER A 124 21.25 1.11 -1.45
N MET A 125 20.79 -0.13 -1.23
CA MET A 125 20.55 -1.07 -2.32
C MET A 125 19.27 -0.68 -3.08
N PRO A 126 19.33 -0.57 -4.43
CA PRO A 126 18.21 -0.04 -5.21
C PRO A 126 17.00 -0.98 -5.23
N LYS A 127 17.24 -2.29 -5.15
CA LYS A 127 16.18 -3.31 -5.18
C LYS A 127 15.47 -3.52 -3.84
N TRP A 128 16.05 -3.04 -2.73
CA TRP A 128 15.50 -3.28 -1.40
C TRP A 128 14.14 -2.60 -1.20
N LYS A 129 13.25 -3.30 -0.51
CA LYS A 129 11.92 -2.85 -0.10
C LYS A 129 11.61 -3.36 1.31
N GLY A 130 10.85 -2.56 2.07
CA GLY A 130 10.41 -2.94 3.41
C GLY A 130 9.33 -4.03 3.37
N ALA A 131 9.21 -4.81 4.45
CA ALA A 131 8.21 -5.88 4.54
C ALA A 131 6.78 -5.36 4.35
N VAL A 132 6.43 -4.21 4.94
CA VAL A 132 5.10 -3.59 4.78
C VAL A 132 4.83 -3.24 3.31
N GLU A 133 5.81 -2.68 2.59
CA GLU A 133 5.67 -2.36 1.17
C GLU A 133 5.41 -3.61 0.33
N ILE A 134 6.12 -4.69 0.61
CA ILE A 134 6.00 -5.97 -0.10
C ILE A 134 4.64 -6.62 0.16
N ILE A 135 4.21 -6.69 1.43
CA ILE A 135 2.93 -7.29 1.82
C ILE A 135 1.77 -6.57 1.14
N VAL A 136 1.80 -5.24 1.12
CA VAL A 136 0.76 -4.42 0.48
C VAL A 136 0.82 -4.57 -1.04
N LYS A 137 2.01 -4.51 -1.66
CA LYS A 137 2.15 -4.59 -3.11
C LYS A 137 1.76 -5.96 -3.69
N HIS A 138 2.00 -7.03 -2.94
CA HIS A 138 1.73 -8.40 -3.37
C HIS A 138 0.44 -8.99 -2.78
N GLU A 139 -0.35 -8.19 -2.06
CA GLU A 139 -1.65 -8.56 -1.49
C GLU A 139 -1.61 -9.91 -0.76
N VAL A 140 -0.65 -10.07 0.14
CA VAL A 140 -0.40 -11.35 0.80
C VAL A 140 -1.50 -11.61 1.85
N GLU A 141 -2.52 -12.39 1.47
CA GLU A 141 -3.70 -12.68 2.30
C GLU A 141 -3.37 -13.21 3.70
N ALA A 142 -2.32 -14.02 3.82
CA ALA A 142 -1.89 -14.59 5.10
C ALA A 142 -1.60 -13.52 6.17
N PHE A 143 -1.13 -12.34 5.76
CA PHE A 143 -0.85 -11.22 6.68
C PHE A 143 -2.09 -10.37 6.99
N ALA A 144 -3.16 -10.48 6.21
CA ALA A 144 -4.40 -9.75 6.49
C ALA A 144 -5.07 -10.25 7.78
N SER A 145 -4.97 -11.54 8.07
CA SER A 145 -5.44 -12.15 9.32
C SER A 145 -4.45 -12.02 10.49
N ASP A 146 -3.24 -11.49 10.25
CA ASP A 146 -2.21 -11.45 11.28
C ASP A 146 -2.48 -10.33 12.30
N GLU A 147 -2.61 -10.69 13.57
CA GLU A 147 -2.96 -9.74 14.63
C GLU A 147 -1.85 -8.71 14.85
N LEU A 148 -0.59 -9.14 14.91
CA LEU A 148 0.54 -8.27 15.20
C LEU A 148 0.79 -7.27 14.06
N PHE A 149 0.69 -7.72 12.81
CA PHE A 149 0.76 -6.83 11.66
C PHE A 149 -0.36 -5.80 11.67
N ASN A 150 -1.60 -6.22 11.94
CA ASN A 150 -2.73 -5.30 12.03
C ASN A 150 -2.58 -4.28 13.16
N GLN A 151 -2.12 -4.69 14.35
CA GLN A 151 -1.83 -3.78 15.45
C GLN A 151 -0.75 -2.75 15.06
N MET A 152 0.29 -3.18 14.36
CA MET A 152 1.35 -2.28 13.87
C MET A 152 0.80 -1.26 12.85
N ILE A 153 0.00 -1.70 11.88
CA ILE A 153 -0.59 -0.82 10.86
C ILE A 153 -1.57 0.17 11.50
N MET A 154 -2.42 -0.29 12.42
CA MET A 154 -3.36 0.57 13.14
C MET A 154 -2.63 1.61 14.00
N SER A 155 -1.56 1.22 14.70
CA SER A 155 -0.74 2.15 15.47
C SER A 155 -0.11 3.24 14.59
N LYS A 156 0.38 2.89 13.39
CA LYS A 156 0.88 3.84 12.40
C LYS A 156 -0.22 4.75 11.84
N TRP A 157 -1.40 4.19 11.59
CA TRP A 157 -2.55 4.94 11.10
C TRP A 157 -2.97 6.00 12.11
N ASP A 158 -3.11 5.66 13.39
CA ASP A 158 -3.50 6.61 14.42
C ASP A 158 -2.46 7.70 14.68
N SER A 159 -1.18 7.34 14.60
CA SER A 159 -0.08 8.27 14.87
C SER A 159 0.16 9.25 13.72
N TYR A 160 0.14 8.76 12.47
CA TYR A 160 0.57 9.54 11.30
C TYR A 160 -0.46 9.56 10.17
N GLY A 161 -1.01 8.40 9.82
CA GLY A 161 -1.87 8.21 8.65
C GLY A 161 -3.14 9.06 8.71
N ARG A 162 -3.85 9.05 9.84
CA ARG A 162 -5.11 9.76 10.04
C ARG A 162 -4.95 11.27 9.86
N ARG A 163 -3.93 11.86 10.49
CA ARG A 163 -3.70 13.31 10.41
C ARG A 163 -3.32 13.72 9.00
N MET A 164 -2.42 12.98 8.35
CA MET A 164 -2.00 13.26 6.98
C MET A 164 -3.14 13.10 5.97
N TYR A 165 -3.94 12.04 6.07
CA TYR A 165 -5.07 11.80 5.17
C TYR A 165 -6.14 12.89 5.31
N VAL A 166 -6.49 13.25 6.54
CA VAL A 166 -7.52 14.27 6.79
C VAL A 166 -7.09 15.62 6.23
N THR A 167 -5.87 16.07 6.50
CA THR A 167 -5.42 17.41 6.08
C THR A 167 -5.07 17.48 4.58
N ARG A 168 -4.50 16.42 4.01
CA ARG A 168 -3.96 16.44 2.64
C ARG A 168 -4.95 15.97 1.58
N SER A 169 -5.87 15.07 1.91
CA SER A 169 -6.78 14.45 0.91
C SER A 169 -8.24 14.73 1.23
N PHE A 170 -8.69 14.44 2.46
CA PHE A 170 -10.11 14.49 2.80
C PHE A 170 -10.67 15.92 2.77
N VAL A 171 -10.04 16.86 3.48
CA VAL A 171 -10.48 18.26 3.51
C VAL A 171 -10.51 18.90 2.12
N PRO A 172 -9.43 18.86 1.30
CA PRO A 172 -9.48 19.50 -0.02
C PRO A 172 -10.51 18.85 -0.95
N TYR A 173 -10.68 17.53 -0.88
CA TYR A 173 -11.71 16.83 -1.65
C TYR A 173 -13.13 17.26 -1.26
N VAL A 174 -13.42 17.35 0.03
CA VAL A 174 -14.72 17.83 0.53
C VAL A 174 -14.94 19.29 0.12
N THR A 175 -13.94 20.15 0.24
CA THR A 175 -14.06 21.55 -0.21
C THR A 175 -14.29 21.66 -1.71
N LEU A 176 -13.65 20.81 -2.52
CA LEU A 176 -13.87 20.76 -3.96
C LEU A 176 -15.32 20.36 -4.29
N LEU A 177 -15.85 19.33 -3.63
CA LEU A 177 -17.24 18.91 -3.80
C LEU A 177 -18.24 20.00 -3.37
N LEU A 178 -17.97 20.71 -2.27
CA LEU A 178 -18.83 21.80 -1.81
C LEU A 178 -18.80 23.00 -2.78
N LEU A 179 -17.62 23.36 -3.29
CA LEU A 179 -17.50 24.44 -4.29
C LEU A 179 -18.17 24.06 -5.60
N PHE A 180 -18.03 22.81 -6.04
CA PHE A 180 -18.67 22.31 -7.25
C PHE A 180 -20.19 22.30 -7.13
N THR A 181 -20.74 21.84 -6.00
CA THR A 181 -22.19 21.88 -5.76
C THR A 181 -22.72 23.31 -5.66
N LEU A 182 -21.97 24.23 -5.03
CA LEU A 182 -22.34 25.65 -4.99
C LEU A 182 -22.32 26.29 -6.39
N MET A 183 -21.31 26.00 -7.21
CA MET A 183 -21.24 26.47 -8.60
C MET A 183 -22.46 26.01 -9.41
N LEU A 184 -22.82 24.72 -9.32
CA LEU A 184 -24.00 24.19 -10.00
C LEU A 184 -25.29 24.87 -9.53
N ASN A 185 -25.43 25.10 -8.23
CA ASN A 185 -26.59 25.82 -7.70
C ASN A 185 -26.66 27.26 -8.22
N LEU A 186 -25.54 27.99 -8.26
CA LEU A 186 -25.49 29.35 -8.79
C LEU A 186 -25.84 29.42 -10.29
N ILE A 187 -25.36 28.45 -11.08
CA ILE A 187 -25.74 28.32 -12.48
C ILE A 187 -27.25 28.08 -12.56
N CYS A 188 -27.78 27.10 -11.84
CA CYS A 188 -29.22 26.80 -11.85
C CYS A 188 -30.08 28.00 -11.42
N THR A 189 -29.66 28.79 -10.43
CA THR A 189 -30.41 29.99 -10.01
C THR A 189 -30.33 31.10 -11.05
N HIS A 190 -29.16 31.32 -11.67
CA HIS A 190 -29.01 32.33 -12.71
C HIS A 190 -29.90 32.03 -13.92
N TRP A 191 -29.91 30.77 -14.38
CA TRP A 191 -30.83 30.34 -15.43
C TRP A 191 -32.29 30.53 -15.00
N ARG A 192 -32.66 30.20 -13.76
CA ARG A 192 -34.03 30.41 -13.26
C ARG A 192 -34.45 31.89 -13.33
N GLU A 193 -33.59 32.81 -12.88
CA GLU A 193 -33.88 34.24 -12.92
C GLU A 193 -34.01 34.77 -14.37
N ASP A 194 -33.15 34.33 -15.29
CA ASP A 194 -33.24 34.69 -16.71
C ASP A 194 -34.56 34.19 -17.34
N TRP A 195 -34.96 32.97 -17.01
CA TRP A 195 -36.23 32.40 -17.44
C TRP A 195 -37.43 33.17 -16.87
N GLU A 196 -37.41 33.52 -15.58
CA GLU A 196 -38.45 34.32 -14.94
C GLU A 196 -38.53 35.76 -15.51
N ALA A 197 -37.38 36.37 -15.84
CA ALA A 197 -37.31 37.69 -16.48
C ALA A 197 -37.90 37.68 -17.90
N GLN A 198 -37.64 36.64 -18.68
CA GLN A 198 -38.26 36.45 -20.01
C GLN A 198 -39.77 36.31 -19.92
N LEU A 199 -40.27 35.53 -18.95
CA LEU A 199 -41.71 35.40 -18.66
C LEU A 199 -42.33 36.73 -18.22
N ALA A 200 -41.63 37.53 -17.40
CA ALA A 200 -42.12 38.84 -16.95
C ALA A 200 -42.11 39.90 -18.07
N GLY A 201 -41.19 39.79 -19.03
CA GLY A 201 -41.16 40.60 -20.25
C GLY A 201 -42.31 40.28 -21.21
N LEU A 202 -42.79 39.03 -21.19
CA LEU A 202 -44.01 38.58 -21.85
C LEU A 202 -45.25 38.99 -21.02
N ARG A 203 -45.48 40.29 -20.83
CA ARG A 203 -46.76 40.76 -20.28
C ARG A 203 -47.90 40.34 -21.22
N PRO A 204 -49.05 39.88 -20.70
CA PRO A 204 -50.22 39.66 -21.53
C PRO A 204 -50.63 40.99 -22.17
N LEU A 205 -50.87 40.97 -23.49
CA LEU A 205 -51.43 42.10 -24.23
C LEU A 205 -52.65 42.63 -23.46
N ASP A 206 -52.61 43.94 -23.19
CA ASP A 206 -53.60 44.68 -22.44
C ASP A 206 -55.02 44.33 -22.94
N ASN A 207 -55.90 44.00 -21.99
CA ASN A 207 -57.23 43.43 -22.23
C ASN A 207 -58.22 44.54 -22.66
N ARG A 208 -57.88 45.26 -23.73
CA ARG A 208 -58.62 46.40 -24.28
C ARG A 208 -58.85 46.27 -25.77
N THR A 209 -59.34 45.11 -26.22
CA THR A 209 -60.34 45.07 -27.31
C THR A 209 -61.13 43.78 -27.14
N GLY A 210 -62.41 43.91 -26.79
CA GLY A 210 -63.33 42.79 -26.87
C GLY A 210 -63.55 42.44 -28.33
N LEU A 211 -62.86 41.42 -28.81
CA LEU A 211 -63.20 40.62 -29.99
C LEU A 211 -62.33 39.35 -29.94
N GLY A 212 -63.02 38.21 -29.87
CA GLY A 212 -62.45 36.95 -29.40
C GLY A 212 -61.34 36.34 -30.25
N THR A 213 -60.48 35.58 -29.58
CA THR A 213 -59.58 34.60 -30.20
C THR A 213 -59.31 33.46 -29.21
N ASP A 214 -60.03 32.35 -29.38
CA ASP A 214 -59.89 31.11 -28.60
C ASP A 214 -58.69 30.23 -29.03
N HIS A 215 -57.63 30.77 -29.64
CA HIS A 215 -56.59 29.93 -30.29
C HIS A 215 -55.12 30.37 -30.13
N LEU A 216 -54.70 30.99 -29.03
CA LEU A 216 -53.30 31.48 -28.90
C LEU A 216 -52.61 31.19 -27.55
N TRP A 217 -52.86 30.05 -26.92
CA TRP A 217 -52.18 29.68 -25.65
C TRP A 217 -51.40 28.35 -25.64
N GLU A 218 -51.17 27.69 -26.78
CA GLU A 218 -50.39 26.42 -26.80
C GLU A 218 -49.04 26.48 -27.55
N GLY A 219 -48.69 27.55 -28.25
CA GLY A 219 -47.54 27.52 -29.19
C GLY A 219 -46.20 28.11 -28.72
N GLY A 220 -46.18 28.91 -27.65
CA GLY A 220 -45.00 29.76 -27.35
C GLY A 220 -43.89 29.08 -26.54
N GLY A 221 -44.26 28.34 -25.50
CA GLY A 221 -43.31 27.73 -24.57
C GLY A 221 -42.64 26.48 -25.13
N GLU A 222 -43.38 25.64 -25.86
CA GLU A 222 -42.85 24.40 -26.43
C GLU A 222 -41.91 24.66 -27.61
N ALA A 223 -42.20 25.67 -28.44
CA ALA A 223 -41.33 26.02 -29.57
C ALA A 223 -39.96 26.55 -29.13
N LEU A 224 -39.91 27.36 -28.06
CA LEU A 224 -38.66 27.85 -27.48
C LEU A 224 -37.88 26.75 -26.75
N ALA A 225 -38.56 25.84 -26.04
CA ALA A 225 -37.92 24.69 -25.40
C ALA A 225 -37.26 23.73 -26.42
N ILE A 226 -37.91 23.49 -27.56
CA ILE A 226 -37.38 22.63 -28.63
C ILE A 226 -36.17 23.28 -29.33
N GLU A 227 -36.17 24.61 -29.55
CA GLU A 227 -35.05 25.31 -30.20
C GLU A 227 -33.81 25.41 -29.29
N VAL A 228 -34.01 25.55 -27.98
CA VAL A 228 -32.92 25.57 -26.97
C VAL A 228 -32.32 24.17 -26.75
N LEU A 229 -33.14 23.11 -26.80
CA LEU A 229 -32.64 21.73 -26.77
C LEU A 229 -31.86 21.37 -28.05
N ARG A 230 -32.26 21.91 -29.20
CA ARG A 230 -31.54 21.71 -30.47
C ARG A 230 -30.17 22.39 -30.50
N THR A 231 -30.02 23.55 -29.86
CA THR A 231 -28.75 24.29 -29.81
C THR A 231 -27.76 23.74 -28.78
N THR A 232 -28.24 23.11 -27.71
CA THR A 232 -27.39 22.52 -26.66
C THR A 232 -26.88 21.11 -26.99
N MET A 233 -27.54 20.35 -27.89
CA MET A 233 -27.06 19.03 -28.33
C MET A 233 -25.99 19.09 -29.46
N VAL A 234 -25.69 20.27 -30.01
CA VAL A 234 -24.75 20.45 -31.14
C VAL A 234 -23.40 21.06 -30.70
N ALA A 235 -23.24 21.43 -29.43
CA ALA A 235 -21.98 21.91 -28.84
C ALA A 235 -21.37 20.87 -27.90
#